data_AF-A0A085LPA8-F1
#
_entry.id   AF-A0A085LPA8-F1
#
_cell.length_a   1.000
_cell.length_b   1.000
_cell.length_c   1.000
_cell.angle_alpha   90.00
_cell.angle_beta   90.00
_cell.angle_gamma   90.00
#
_symmetry.space_group_name_H-M   'P 1'
#
loop_
_entity.id
_entity.type
_entity.pdbx_description
1 polymer ?
#
loop_
_entity_poly.entity_id
_entity_poly.type
_entity_poly.pdbx_seq_one_letter_code
_entity_poly.pdbx_strand_id
1 'polypeptide(L)'
;MTHVPGFSVPSPFLEHPGTPAIPFRTWIRIFENYLQAAFPGKLLDDRKCAILLNAIGTEGQRLFYNSIPPESTYKATLTALEQLFTPKSTVCAERHRFRKRYQLPEEPVDRYVAALREMPPNCAFGPLEDEMIRDQLIEGISSEGIRERLLSIPDLTLEKALIVSQEI
;
A
#
# COMPACT_ATOMS: atom_id res chain seq x y z
N MET A 1 -30.56 -13.24 6.16
CA MET A 1 -29.28 -12.49 6.04
C MET A 1 -29.59 -11.02 5.88
N THR A 2 -29.75 -10.34 7.01
CA THR A 2 -30.14 -8.93 7.10
C THR A 2 -28.89 -8.08 7.31
N HIS A 3 -28.73 -7.06 6.47
CA HIS A 3 -27.73 -6.01 6.64
C HIS A 3 -27.85 -5.39 8.05
N VAL A 4 -26.74 -5.23 8.76
CA VAL A 4 -26.74 -4.60 10.09
C VAL A 4 -26.81 -3.08 9.92
N PRO A 5 -27.84 -2.38 10.46
CA PRO A 5 -27.93 -0.92 10.38
C PRO A 5 -26.75 -0.25 11.10
N GLY A 6 -26.20 0.83 10.52
CA GLY A 6 -25.15 1.64 11.15
C GLY A 6 -23.78 1.59 10.46
N PHE A 7 -23.57 0.64 9.53
CA PHE A 7 -22.37 0.61 8.69
C PHE A 7 -22.67 1.24 7.33
N SER A 8 -21.98 2.32 7.00
CA SER A 8 -22.06 2.94 5.67
C SER A 8 -21.17 2.20 4.68
N VAL A 9 -21.66 2.01 3.45
CA VAL A 9 -20.82 1.59 2.32
C VAL A 9 -19.62 2.54 2.22
N PRO A 10 -18.40 2.05 1.96
CA PRO A 10 -17.25 2.92 1.71
C PRO A 10 -17.53 3.89 0.56
N SER A 11 -16.91 5.06 0.60
CA SER A 11 -16.95 5.96 -0.55
C SER A 11 -16.52 5.22 -1.82
N PRO A 12 -17.16 5.47 -2.98
CA PRO A 12 -16.80 4.80 -4.22
C PRO A 12 -15.31 4.93 -4.52
N PHE A 13 -14.67 3.84 -4.93
CA PHE A 13 -13.24 3.86 -5.26
C PHE A 13 -12.93 4.79 -6.43
N LEU A 14 -13.71 4.67 -7.50
CA LEU A 14 -13.56 5.44 -8.73
C LEU A 14 -14.94 5.69 -9.36
N GLU A 15 -15.57 6.80 -8.96
CA GLU A 15 -16.88 7.20 -9.47
C GLU A 15 -16.79 7.89 -10.84
N HIS A 16 -15.70 8.64 -11.08
CA HIS A 16 -15.47 9.43 -12.28
C HIS A 16 -14.09 9.14 -12.87
N PRO A 17 -13.87 9.37 -14.19
CA PRO A 17 -12.57 9.27 -14.81
C PRO A 17 -11.52 10.12 -14.08
N GLY A 18 -10.34 9.54 -13.80
CA GLY A 18 -9.24 10.25 -13.14
C GLY A 18 -8.44 9.36 -12.19
N THR A 19 -7.73 10.00 -11.27
CA THR A 19 -6.95 9.33 -10.22
C THR A 19 -7.85 9.04 -9.01
N PRO A 20 -7.90 7.81 -8.49
CA PRO A 20 -8.65 7.49 -7.29
C PRO A 20 -8.08 8.25 -6.07
N ALA A 21 -8.94 8.57 -5.10
CA ALA A 21 -8.56 9.37 -3.93
C ALA A 21 -7.51 8.70 -3.03
N ILE A 22 -7.49 7.37 -3.00
CA ILE A 22 -6.53 6.55 -2.26
C ILE A 22 -6.11 5.35 -3.13
N PRO A 23 -4.96 4.70 -2.86
CA PRO A 23 -4.56 3.49 -3.56
C PRO A 23 -5.59 2.36 -3.41
N PHE A 24 -5.77 1.55 -4.46
CA PHE A 24 -6.72 0.42 -4.47
C PHE A 24 -6.52 -0.53 -3.29
N ARG A 25 -5.26 -0.83 -2.93
CA ARG A 25 -4.90 -1.68 -1.78
C ARG A 25 -5.42 -1.12 -0.44
N THR A 26 -5.41 0.20 -0.27
CA THR A 26 -5.96 0.83 0.93
C THR A 26 -7.47 0.76 0.93
N TRP A 27 -8.09 1.08 -0.21
CA TRP A 27 -9.54 1.07 -0.35
C TRP A 27 -10.14 -0.33 -0.15
N ILE A 28 -9.53 -1.36 -0.73
CA ILE A 28 -10.07 -2.72 -0.61
C ILE A 28 -10.06 -3.21 0.84
N ARG A 29 -9.05 -2.84 1.64
CA ARG A 29 -9.02 -3.16 3.07
C ARG A 29 -10.18 -2.51 3.83
N ILE A 30 -10.52 -1.26 3.47
CA ILE A 30 -11.69 -0.57 4.04
C ILE A 30 -12.97 -1.28 3.63
N PHE A 31 -13.08 -1.68 2.36
CA PHE A 31 -14.22 -2.42 1.84
C PHE A 31 -14.39 -3.78 2.52
N GLU A 32 -13.32 -4.54 2.71
CA GLU A 32 -13.37 -5.85 3.38
C GLU A 32 -13.80 -5.71 4.84
N ASN A 33 -13.31 -4.69 5.55
CA ASN A 33 -13.77 -4.37 6.90
C ASN A 33 -15.28 -4.07 6.93
N TYR A 34 -15.78 -3.27 5.98
CA TYR A 34 -17.21 -3.02 5.82
C TYR A 34 -17.98 -4.32 5.55
N LEU A 35 -17.48 -5.16 4.64
CA LEU A 35 -18.14 -6.42 4.28
C LEU A 35 -18.27 -7.35 5.49
N GLN A 36 -17.22 -7.45 6.31
CA GLN A 36 -17.24 -8.24 7.55
C GLN A 36 -18.20 -7.67 8.60
N ALA A 37 -18.21 -6.34 8.79
CA ALA A 37 -19.01 -5.69 9.82
C ALA A 37 -20.51 -5.62 9.46
N ALA A 38 -20.84 -5.26 8.21
CA ALA A 38 -22.21 -5.07 7.75
C ALA A 38 -22.93 -6.40 7.47
N PHE A 39 -22.19 -7.49 7.22
CA PHE A 39 -22.73 -8.80 6.85
C PHE A 39 -22.13 -9.94 7.70
N PRO A 40 -22.64 -10.16 8.93
CA PRO A 40 -22.08 -11.15 9.87
C PRO A 40 -22.29 -12.62 9.47
N GLY A 41 -22.97 -12.89 8.35
CA GLY A 41 -23.22 -14.23 7.83
C GLY A 41 -22.39 -14.51 6.58
N LYS A 42 -22.14 -15.80 6.29
CA LYS A 42 -21.41 -16.22 5.09
C LYS A 42 -22.12 -15.75 3.81
N LEU A 43 -21.59 -14.73 3.15
CA LEU A 43 -22.09 -14.31 1.84
C LEU A 43 -21.62 -15.29 0.75
N LEU A 44 -22.53 -15.59 -0.19
CA LEU A 44 -22.20 -16.28 -1.44
C LEU A 44 -21.29 -15.39 -2.29
N ASP A 45 -20.41 -16.01 -3.08
CA ASP A 45 -19.41 -15.31 -3.89
C ASP A 45 -20.06 -14.31 -4.85
N ASP A 46 -21.09 -14.70 -5.61
CA ASP A 46 -21.80 -13.81 -6.54
C ASP A 46 -22.33 -12.55 -5.85
N ARG A 47 -22.82 -12.69 -4.62
CA ARG A 47 -23.32 -11.57 -3.83
C ARG A 47 -22.17 -10.66 -3.37
N LYS A 48 -21.03 -11.22 -2.98
CA LYS A 48 -19.83 -10.42 -2.66
C LYS A 48 -19.31 -9.67 -3.89
N CYS A 49 -19.28 -10.32 -5.05
CA CYS A 49 -18.91 -9.70 -6.33
C CYS A 49 -19.85 -8.53 -6.64
N ALA A 50 -21.16 -8.72 -6.55
CA ALA A 50 -22.14 -7.66 -6.79
C ALA A 50 -21.95 -6.47 -5.83
N ILE A 51 -21.70 -6.72 -4.55
CA ILE A 51 -21.44 -5.65 -3.56
C ILE A 51 -20.12 -4.92 -3.88
N LEU A 52 -19.06 -5.64 -4.24
CA LEU A 52 -17.76 -5.06 -4.60
C LEU A 52 -17.86 -4.18 -5.85
N LEU A 53 -18.47 -4.70 -6.91
CA LEU A 53 -18.66 -3.95 -8.16
C LEU A 53 -19.58 -2.75 -7.94
N ASN A 54 -20.60 -2.84 -7.09
CA ASN A 54 -21.39 -1.67 -6.73
C ASN A 54 -20.55 -0.61 -5.99
N ALA A 55 -19.74 -1.04 -5.02
CA ALA A 55 -18.93 -0.14 -4.20
C ALA A 55 -17.74 0.49 -4.95
N ILE A 56 -17.26 -0.11 -6.04
CA ILE A 56 -16.09 0.44 -6.76
C ILE A 56 -16.41 1.74 -7.52
N GLY A 57 -17.68 2.05 -7.74
CA GLY A 57 -18.14 3.24 -8.45
C GLY A 57 -18.30 3.05 -9.95
N THR A 58 -19.01 3.99 -10.58
CA THR A 58 -19.46 3.89 -11.97
C THR A 58 -18.30 3.72 -12.96
N GLU A 59 -17.26 4.54 -12.83
CA GLU A 59 -16.08 4.45 -13.70
C GLU A 59 -15.29 3.16 -13.45
N GLY A 60 -15.17 2.72 -12.19
CA GLY A 60 -14.52 1.47 -11.85
C GLY A 60 -15.22 0.25 -12.47
N GLN A 61 -16.56 0.23 -12.46
CA GLN A 61 -17.36 -0.81 -13.14
C GLN A 61 -17.15 -0.79 -14.66
N ARG A 62 -17.17 0.41 -15.26
CA ARG A 62 -16.93 0.58 -16.71
C ARG A 62 -15.58 -0.02 -17.12
N LEU A 63 -14.53 0.23 -16.35
CA LEU A 63 -13.20 -0.33 -16.60
C LEU A 63 -13.16 -1.85 -16.41
N PHE A 64 -13.81 -2.38 -15.37
CA PHE A 64 -13.91 -3.81 -15.11
C PHE A 64 -14.58 -4.56 -16.27
N TYR A 65 -15.80 -4.17 -16.65
CA TYR A 65 -16.57 -4.87 -17.69
C TYR A 65 -15.94 -4.77 -19.09
N ASN A 66 -15.16 -3.73 -19.36
CA ASN A 66 -14.41 -3.61 -20.61
C ASN A 66 -13.15 -4.48 -20.66
N SER A 67 -12.65 -4.94 -19.51
CA SER A 67 -11.33 -5.56 -19.41
C SER A 67 -11.36 -7.02 -18.96
N ILE A 68 -12.45 -7.47 -18.31
CA ILE A 68 -12.50 -8.73 -17.57
C ILE A 68 -13.85 -9.45 -17.83
N PRO A 69 -13.86 -10.76 -18.12
CA PRO A 69 -15.11 -11.50 -18.31
C PRO A 69 -15.95 -11.60 -17.02
N PRO A 70 -17.30 -11.50 -17.12
CA PRO A 70 -18.20 -11.31 -15.98
C PRO A 70 -18.41 -12.53 -15.07
N GLU A 71 -17.87 -13.71 -15.40
CA GLU A 71 -18.09 -14.97 -14.66
C GLU A 71 -16.87 -15.35 -13.82
N SER A 72 -16.65 -14.63 -12.72
CA SER A 72 -15.51 -14.88 -11.83
C SER A 72 -15.95 -15.01 -10.37
N THR A 73 -15.28 -15.93 -9.65
CA THR A 73 -15.38 -16.02 -8.19
C THR A 73 -14.96 -14.69 -7.55
N TYR A 74 -15.34 -14.45 -6.29
CA TYR A 74 -14.95 -13.22 -5.59
C TYR A 74 -13.43 -12.99 -5.62
N LYS A 75 -12.67 -14.08 -5.45
CA LYS A 75 -11.21 -14.05 -5.54
C LYS A 75 -10.72 -13.63 -6.92
N ALA A 76 -11.28 -14.19 -7.99
CA ALA A 76 -10.87 -13.85 -9.35
C ALA A 76 -11.25 -12.41 -9.72
N THR A 77 -12.44 -11.95 -9.33
CA THR A 77 -12.86 -10.55 -9.50
C THR A 77 -11.91 -9.61 -8.77
N LEU A 78 -11.56 -9.91 -7.51
CA LEU A 78 -10.63 -9.11 -6.74
C LEU A 78 -9.25 -9.02 -7.40
N THR A 79 -8.66 -10.16 -7.78
CA THR A 79 -7.35 -10.19 -8.47
C THR A 79 -7.36 -9.37 -9.76
N ALA A 80 -8.46 -9.42 -10.52
CA ALA A 80 -8.56 -8.68 -11.77
C ALA A 80 -8.66 -7.17 -11.53
N LEU A 81 -9.40 -6.73 -10.49
CA LEU A 81 -9.46 -5.34 -10.06
C LEU A 81 -8.11 -4.84 -9.53
N GLU A 82 -7.39 -5.67 -8.75
CA GLU A 82 -6.04 -5.35 -8.29
C GLU A 82 -5.10 -5.10 -9.48
N GLN A 83 -5.16 -5.94 -10.52
CA GLN A 83 -4.34 -5.77 -11.73
C GLN A 83 -4.71 -4.53 -12.55
N LEU A 84 -5.98 -4.13 -12.51
CA LEU A 84 -6.49 -2.98 -13.26
C LEU A 84 -6.13 -1.66 -12.59
N PHE A 85 -6.24 -1.61 -11.26
CA PHE A 85 -6.09 -0.38 -10.48
C PHE A 85 -4.75 -0.22 -9.77
N THR A 86 -3.95 -1.28 -9.70
CA THR A 86 -2.56 -1.14 -9.26
C THR A 86 -1.72 -0.80 -10.49
N PRO A 87 -1.08 0.38 -10.52
CA PRO A 87 -0.14 0.70 -11.60
C PRO A 87 0.86 -0.44 -11.75
N LYS A 88 1.06 -0.92 -12.99
CA LYS A 88 2.11 -1.89 -13.31
C LYS A 88 3.47 -1.20 -13.15
N SER A 89 3.89 -0.99 -11.91
CA SER A 89 5.24 -0.54 -11.62
C SER A 89 6.16 -1.75 -11.72
N THR A 90 7.23 -1.59 -12.48
CA THR A 90 8.26 -2.63 -12.53
C THR A 90 9.03 -2.63 -11.22
N VAL A 91 9.60 -3.77 -10.84
CA VAL A 91 10.53 -3.85 -9.71
C VAL A 91 11.63 -2.79 -9.82
N CYS A 92 12.12 -2.53 -11.04
CA CYS A 92 13.10 -1.47 -11.31
C CYS A 92 12.56 -0.06 -10.98
N ALA A 93 11.31 0.24 -11.33
CA ALA A 93 10.71 1.54 -11.04
C ALA A 93 10.49 1.74 -9.53
N GLU A 94 10.06 0.71 -8.81
CA GLU A 94 9.90 0.77 -7.35
C GLU A 94 11.24 0.91 -6.64
N ARG A 95 12.26 0.14 -7.04
CA ARG A 95 13.63 0.29 -6.52
C ARG A 95 14.20 1.67 -6.82
N HIS A 96 13.95 2.22 -8.01
CA HIS A 96 14.36 3.59 -8.35
C HIS A 96 13.68 4.62 -7.46
N ARG A 97 12.37 4.48 -7.21
CA ARG A 97 11.64 5.35 -6.27
C ARG A 97 12.22 5.25 -4.87
N PHE A 98 12.49 4.04 -4.38
CA PHE A 98 13.14 3.78 -3.10
C PHE A 98 14.50 4.46 -2.99
N ARG A 99 15.36 4.31 -4.01
CA ARG A 99 16.70 4.95 -4.04
C ARG A 99 16.66 6.46 -4.12
N LYS A 100 15.57 7.04 -4.64
CA LYS A 100 15.34 8.49 -4.66
C LYS A 100 14.73 9.04 -3.38
N ARG A 101 14.49 8.21 -2.36
CA ARG A 101 13.93 8.67 -1.10
C ARG A 101 15.05 9.19 -0.18
N TYR A 102 15.19 10.51 -0.17
CA TYR A 102 16.02 11.28 0.77
C TYR A 102 15.13 12.01 1.76
N GLN A 103 15.61 12.25 2.98
CA GLN A 103 14.93 13.08 3.97
C GLN A 103 14.65 14.46 3.35
N LEU A 104 13.39 14.89 3.39
CA LEU A 104 13.00 16.18 2.82
C LEU A 104 13.54 17.33 3.70
N PRO A 105 13.72 18.54 3.14
CA PRO A 105 14.00 19.72 3.95
C PRO A 105 12.96 19.85 5.07
N GLU A 106 13.45 20.03 6.31
CA GLU A 106 12.62 20.17 7.51
C GLU A 106 11.77 18.94 7.88
N GLU A 107 11.94 17.79 7.20
CA GLU A 107 11.26 16.56 7.59
C GLU A 107 11.87 15.99 8.88
N PRO A 108 11.08 15.73 9.93
CA PRO A 108 11.57 15.03 11.11
C PRO A 108 12.11 13.62 10.80
N VAL A 109 13.17 13.20 11.48
CA VAL A 109 13.85 11.92 11.20
C VAL A 109 12.91 10.73 11.40
N ASP A 110 12.03 10.77 12.39
CA ASP A 110 11.02 9.74 12.65
C ASP A 110 10.05 9.59 11.47
N ARG A 111 9.62 10.70 10.86
CA ARG A 111 8.77 10.68 9.66
C ARG A 111 9.50 10.14 8.43
N TYR A 112 10.77 10.54 8.26
CA TYR A 112 11.60 10.01 7.19
C TYR A 112 11.74 8.48 7.28
N VAL A 113 12.10 8.00 8.47
CA VAL A 113 12.25 6.56 8.78
C VAL A 113 10.94 5.81 8.55
N ALA A 114 9.82 6.33 9.04
CA ALA A 114 8.51 5.69 8.87
C ALA A 114 8.16 5.55 7.37
N ALA A 115 8.30 6.63 6.61
CA ALA A 115 8.05 6.61 5.17
C ALA A 115 8.99 5.63 4.44
N LEU A 116 10.28 5.60 4.80
CA LEU A 116 11.25 4.71 4.16
C LEU A 116 10.92 3.22 4.38
N ARG A 117 10.42 2.87 5.57
CA ARG A 117 10.02 1.49 5.93
C ARG A 117 8.77 1.00 5.19
N GLU A 118 7.95 1.90 4.65
CA GLU A 118 6.72 1.52 3.93
C GLU A 118 6.95 1.25 2.43
N MET A 119 8.12 1.60 1.90
CA MET A 119 8.45 1.49 0.46
C MET A 119 8.86 0.09 -0.05
N PRO A 120 9.49 -0.81 0.73
CA PRO A 120 9.97 -2.10 0.23
C PRO A 120 8.96 -3.09 -0.37
N PRO A 121 7.65 -3.12 -0.04
CA PRO A 121 6.75 -4.22 -0.45
C PRO A 121 6.73 -4.55 -1.95
N ASN A 122 7.01 -3.59 -2.83
CA ASN A 122 7.04 -3.80 -4.29
C ASN A 122 8.46 -3.80 -4.88
N CYS A 123 9.50 -3.65 -4.06
CA CYS A 123 10.89 -3.61 -4.49
C CYS A 123 11.51 -5.00 -4.68
N ALA A 124 10.82 -6.07 -4.23
CA ALA A 124 11.29 -7.46 -4.32
C ALA A 124 12.74 -7.63 -3.85
N PHE A 125 13.08 -7.05 -2.69
CA PHE A 125 14.42 -7.20 -2.09
C PHE A 125 14.64 -8.59 -1.48
N GLY A 126 13.54 -9.28 -1.12
CA GLY A 126 13.62 -10.62 -0.56
C GLY A 126 14.36 -10.60 0.78
N PRO A 127 15.31 -11.53 1.02
CA PRO A 127 16.06 -11.59 2.28
C PRO A 127 16.85 -10.32 2.60
N LEU A 128 17.14 -9.48 1.61
CA LEU A 128 17.97 -8.29 1.77
C LEU A 128 17.19 -7.03 2.16
N GLU A 129 15.89 -7.14 2.44
CA GLU A 129 15.02 -5.98 2.69
C GLU A 129 15.56 -5.06 3.80
N ASP A 130 16.01 -5.63 4.91
CA ASP A 130 16.53 -4.86 6.04
C ASP A 130 17.84 -4.13 5.70
N GLU A 131 18.74 -4.77 4.96
CA GLU A 131 19.98 -4.12 4.51
C GLU A 131 19.69 -3.01 3.52
N MET A 132 18.72 -3.20 2.61
CA MET A 132 18.36 -2.15 1.65
C MET A 132 17.78 -0.92 2.37
N ILE A 133 16.92 -1.11 3.37
CA ILE A 133 16.41 -0.01 4.21
C ILE A 133 17.54 0.68 4.96
N ARG A 134 18.41 -0.10 5.63
CA ARG A 134 19.57 0.43 6.39
C ARG A 134 20.47 1.29 5.50
N ASP A 135 20.85 0.75 4.34
CA ASP A 135 21.77 1.44 3.43
C ASP A 135 21.14 2.72 2.86
N GLN A 136 19.83 2.69 2.56
CA GLN A 136 19.12 3.88 2.09
C GLN A 136 18.92 4.93 3.20
N LEU A 137 18.74 4.51 4.45
CA LEU A 137 18.67 5.41 5.60
C LEU A 137 19.99 6.18 5.77
N ILE A 138 21.13 5.47 5.70
CA ILE A 138 22.47 6.09 5.79
C ILE A 138 22.69 7.07 4.63
N GLU A 139 22.34 6.65 3.41
CA GLU A 139 22.52 7.49 2.22
C GLU A 139 21.61 8.73 2.24
N GLY A 140 20.37 8.58 2.70
CA GLY A 140 19.32 9.57 2.55
C GLY A 140 19.07 10.47 3.75
N ILE A 141 19.67 10.21 4.91
CA ILE A 141 19.54 11.07 6.10
C ILE A 141 20.24 12.43 5.89
N SER A 142 19.60 13.52 6.32
CA SER A 142 20.11 14.88 6.12
C SER A 142 21.21 15.29 7.11
N SER A 143 21.23 14.67 8.30
CA SER A 143 22.21 14.98 9.34
C SER A 143 23.51 14.23 9.10
N GLU A 144 24.56 14.97 8.73
CA GLU A 144 25.92 14.42 8.58
C GLU A 144 26.43 13.77 9.88
N GLY A 145 26.14 14.36 11.04
CA GLY A 145 26.55 13.77 12.32
C GLY A 145 25.88 12.42 12.61
N ILE A 146 24.60 12.24 12.23
CA ILE A 146 23.95 10.93 12.34
C ILE A 146 24.55 9.96 11.33
N ARG A 147 24.76 10.39 10.09
CA ARG A 147 25.38 9.58 9.03
C ARG A 147 26.74 9.03 9.46
N GLU A 148 27.62 9.90 9.96
CA GLU A 148 28.95 9.51 10.47
C GLU A 148 28.84 8.54 11.65
N ARG A 149 27.94 8.80 12.60
CA ARG A 149 27.71 7.90 13.74
C ARG A 149 27.27 6.52 13.27
N LEU A 150 26.32 6.43 12.34
CA LEU A 150 25.86 5.16 11.76
C LEU A 150 27.01 4.41 11.08
N LEU A 151 27.81 5.09 10.25
CA LEU A 151 28.94 4.49 9.53
C LEU A 151 30.06 3.99 10.46
N SER A 152 30.16 4.51 11.69
CA SER A 152 31.16 4.08 12.66
C SER A 152 30.82 2.78 13.41
N ILE A 153 29.57 2.31 13.32
CA ILE A 153 29.09 1.14 14.08
C ILE A 153 29.43 -0.15 13.33
N PRO A 154 30.25 -1.06 13.91
CA PRO A 154 30.50 -2.36 13.32
C PRO A 154 29.23 -3.22 13.38
N ASP A 155 29.02 -4.04 12.34
CA ASP A 155 27.87 -4.94 12.21
C ASP A 155 26.53 -4.22 12.47
N LEU A 156 26.37 -3.06 11.80
CA LEU A 156 25.16 -2.26 11.89
C LEU A 156 23.97 -3.01 11.30
N THR A 157 23.00 -3.33 12.16
CA THR A 157 21.70 -3.88 11.76
C THR A 157 20.72 -2.73 11.51
N LEU A 158 19.62 -3.01 10.78
CA LEU A 158 18.54 -2.04 10.62
C LEU A 158 18.02 -1.56 11.99
N GLU A 159 17.74 -2.49 12.91
CA GLU A 159 17.26 -2.17 14.26
C GLU A 159 18.15 -1.16 14.99
N LYS A 160 19.47 -1.38 15.01
CA LYS A 160 20.43 -0.44 15.61
C LYS A 160 20.44 0.91 14.90
N ALA A 161 20.36 0.92 13.56
CA ALA A 161 20.34 2.14 12.78
C ALA A 161 19.10 3.00 13.08
N LEU A 162 17.94 2.36 13.29
CA LEU A 162 16.71 3.05 13.66
C LEU A 162 16.82 3.74 15.02
N ILE A 163 17.38 3.04 16.03
CA ILE A 163 17.58 3.60 17.37
C ILE A 163 18.49 4.83 17.30
N VAL A 164 19.66 4.69 16.69
CA VAL A 164 20.65 5.79 16.60
C VAL A 164 20.10 7.02 15.86
N SER A 165 19.27 6.80 14.84
CA SER A 165 18.67 7.89 14.06
C SER A 165 17.62 8.69 14.84
N GLN A 166 17.08 8.13 15.94
CA GLN A 166 16.03 8.74 16.75
C GLN A 166 16.53 9.36 18.06
N GLU A 167 17.81 9.18 18.39
CA GLU A 167 18.42 9.66 19.64
C GLU A 167 18.83 11.15 19.65
N ILE A 168 18.36 11.97 18.70
CA ILE A 168 18.75 13.39 18.56
C ILE A 168 17.54 14.31 18.58
#